data_AF-A0A2T2NC88-F1
#
_entry.id   AF-A0A2T2NC88-F1
#
_cell.length_a   1.000
_cell.length_b   1.000
_cell.length_c   1.000
_cell.angle_alpha   90.00
_cell.angle_beta   90.00
_cell.angle_gamma   90.00
#
_symmetry.space_group_name_H-M   'P 1'
#
loop_
_entity.id
_entity.type
_entity.pdbx_description
1 polymer ?
#
loop_
_entity_poly.entity_id
_entity_poly.type
_entity_poly.pdbx_seq_one_letter_code
_entity_poly.pdbx_strand_id
1 'polypeptide(L)'
;MAKTTNRPDEWKIEQGLSGADLPVLDMTGPETKALPPQVFGELTKDEEAIKAVGDREKLFNRERKGWVGFVEWENYPDKKAAAHQILTSQTFPPNPEFQLGPIPATNPVLPGTHWKMWHHAIGGELTQVPDDSWDLVQKEKHPDMLHLLQFPYNGEPPKRLVTAKEITPNSLHFVRNHGGIPIIDKEDYSFALDGLVKEPRSFTLDDLMDESRFPRIEKTVTMQCSGTRRIEQILKYAGQGDEVPQAPWAEGAIGTARYVGISLKKVIKACGGLIDGAKHLEFYGADTYFKDDKTMNYLVSVPWSKVKANEVLLAWEMNGEVLPRIHGYPLRVVVLGYIGARSVKWLYRIKAIKMPSRAPVQSQEYLYFPQQVGKHNLRLTDGIQIQEMPVSSAIMSPWTKQVVIHNGKIRCKGWAYSGGGRWPERVELSADGGFNWYTVPPQNMSKKRKWTWRTYEFDLPCDVEGWVEIVCRCWDNSLNTQPPDVRTAWNWGLHVTSSCHRISVYSVNKTRPLTKSRLDEFEKAGIPFGPITVPIAFPTQTWEDYEKYWRENDPRDADDD
;
A
#
# COMPACT_ATOMS: atom_id res chain seq x y z
N MET A 1 7.64 -47.72 -15.57
CA MET A 1 8.06 -46.32 -15.77
C MET A 1 9.41 -46.14 -15.10
N ALA A 2 10.42 -45.64 -15.81
CA ALA A 2 11.70 -45.31 -15.19
C ALA A 2 11.47 -44.26 -14.08
N LYS A 3 12.04 -44.47 -12.89
CA LYS A 3 12.03 -43.45 -11.84
C LYS A 3 12.87 -42.28 -12.34
N THR A 4 12.22 -41.17 -12.69
CA THR A 4 12.92 -39.92 -13.00
C THR A 4 13.70 -39.46 -11.77
N THR A 5 14.87 -38.87 -12.00
CA THR A 5 15.66 -38.17 -10.96
C THR A 5 15.20 -36.74 -10.74
N ASN A 6 14.27 -36.25 -11.56
CA ASN A 6 13.74 -34.90 -11.47
C ASN A 6 13.00 -34.71 -10.15
N ARG A 7 13.20 -33.56 -9.53
CA ARG A 7 12.45 -33.20 -8.34
C ARG A 7 10.97 -32.97 -8.74
N PRO A 8 9.98 -33.42 -7.96
CA PRO A 8 8.56 -33.31 -8.32
C PRO A 8 8.06 -31.86 -8.56
N ASP A 9 8.80 -30.86 -8.09
CA ASP A 9 8.52 -29.43 -8.18
C ASP A 9 9.48 -28.67 -9.11
N GLU A 10 10.32 -29.36 -9.89
CA GLU A 10 11.32 -28.73 -10.78
C GLU A 10 10.68 -27.76 -11.75
N TRP A 11 9.52 -28.14 -12.30
CA TRP A 11 8.72 -27.32 -13.19
C TRP A 11 8.31 -25.97 -12.57
N LYS A 12 8.18 -25.85 -11.25
CA LYS A 12 7.89 -24.55 -10.60
C LYS A 12 9.09 -23.63 -10.66
N ILE A 13 10.28 -24.17 -10.46
CA ILE A 13 11.54 -23.43 -10.49
C ILE A 13 11.81 -22.98 -11.93
N GLU A 14 11.69 -23.88 -12.91
CA GLU A 14 11.86 -23.55 -14.33
C GLU A 14 10.92 -22.45 -14.83
N GLN A 15 9.72 -22.36 -14.24
CA GLN A 15 8.71 -21.34 -14.57
C GLN A 15 8.80 -20.09 -13.68
N GLY A 16 9.82 -19.99 -12.80
CA GLY A 16 10.02 -18.84 -11.91
C GLY A 16 9.02 -18.71 -10.77
N LEU A 17 8.22 -19.75 -10.47
CA LEU A 17 7.20 -19.75 -9.41
C LEU A 17 7.78 -20.02 -8.01
N SER A 18 9.02 -20.51 -7.96
CA SER A 18 9.77 -20.85 -6.74
C SER A 18 11.18 -20.28 -6.78
N GLY A 19 11.31 -19.01 -7.22
CA GLY A 19 12.61 -18.35 -7.39
C GLY A 19 13.43 -18.23 -6.09
N ALA A 20 12.76 -18.25 -4.93
CA ALA A 20 13.41 -18.24 -3.62
C ALA A 20 14.28 -19.47 -3.35
N ASP A 21 14.03 -20.59 -4.04
CA ASP A 21 14.78 -21.85 -3.86
C ASP A 21 16.06 -21.90 -4.72
N LEU A 22 16.26 -20.93 -5.61
CA LEU A 22 17.41 -20.90 -6.51
C LEU A 22 18.70 -20.50 -5.76
N PRO A 23 19.84 -21.12 -6.06
CA PRO A 23 21.12 -20.63 -5.59
C PRO A 23 21.47 -19.29 -6.26
N VAL A 24 22.25 -18.48 -5.57
CA VAL A 24 22.89 -17.31 -6.19
C VAL A 24 24.05 -17.81 -7.05
N LEU A 25 24.16 -17.33 -8.29
CA LEU A 25 25.25 -17.72 -9.19
C LEU A 25 26.35 -16.66 -9.18
N ASP A 26 27.52 -17.01 -8.68
CA ASP A 26 28.75 -16.23 -8.80
C ASP A 26 29.50 -16.65 -10.08
N MET A 27 29.48 -15.77 -11.08
CA MET A 27 30.11 -15.98 -12.39
C MET A 27 31.32 -15.05 -12.58
N THR A 28 31.95 -14.61 -11.50
CA THR A 28 33.11 -13.70 -11.58
C THR A 28 34.40 -14.41 -12.01
N GLY A 29 34.47 -15.73 -11.84
CA GLY A 29 35.56 -16.60 -12.29
C GLY A 29 35.26 -17.34 -13.59
N PRO A 30 36.22 -18.17 -14.08
CA PRO A 30 36.02 -18.99 -15.29
C PRO A 30 34.96 -20.09 -15.12
N GLU A 31 34.63 -20.47 -13.90
CA GLU A 31 33.58 -21.44 -13.56
C GLU A 31 32.45 -20.75 -12.78
N THR A 32 31.19 -21.11 -13.08
CA THR A 32 30.03 -20.64 -12.31
C THR A 32 29.99 -21.34 -10.96
N LYS A 33 30.04 -20.57 -9.87
CA LYS A 33 29.90 -21.07 -8.50
C LYS A 33 28.48 -20.82 -7.99
N ALA A 34 27.76 -21.90 -7.67
CA ALA A 34 26.49 -21.79 -6.96
C ALA A 34 26.73 -21.50 -5.48
N LEU A 35 26.20 -20.39 -5.00
CA LEU A 35 26.15 -20.01 -3.59
C LEU A 35 24.77 -20.38 -3.04
N PRO A 36 24.69 -21.11 -1.92
CA PRO A 36 23.40 -21.51 -1.37
C PRO A 36 22.57 -20.28 -0.97
N PRO A 37 21.23 -20.35 -1.09
CA PRO A 37 20.35 -19.31 -0.58
C PRO A 37 20.54 -19.14 0.94
N GLN A 38 20.10 -17.99 1.46
CA GLN A 38 20.17 -17.71 2.90
C GLN A 38 19.35 -18.74 3.69
N VAL A 39 20.00 -19.42 4.64
CA VAL A 39 19.34 -20.33 5.58
C VAL A 39 19.31 -19.67 6.94
N PHE A 40 18.14 -19.67 7.58
CA PHE A 40 17.99 -19.22 8.96
C PHE A 40 18.33 -20.40 9.89
N GLY A 41 19.31 -20.21 10.77
CA GLY A 41 19.78 -21.25 11.69
C GLY A 41 18.74 -21.60 12.76
N GLU A 42 19.13 -22.47 13.69
CA GLU A 42 18.31 -22.78 14.86
C GLU A 42 17.99 -21.51 15.66
N LEU A 43 16.76 -21.45 16.19
CA LEU A 43 16.36 -20.36 17.05
C LEU A 43 17.13 -20.44 18.37
N THR A 44 17.84 -19.37 18.72
CA THR A 44 18.65 -19.27 19.94
C THR A 44 18.02 -18.27 20.89
N LYS A 45 18.25 -18.47 22.20
CA LYS A 45 17.80 -17.56 23.25
C LYS A 45 18.74 -17.63 24.45
N ASP A 46 19.43 -16.53 24.73
CA ASP A 46 20.27 -16.37 25.92
C ASP A 46 19.40 -15.87 27.08
N GLU A 47 18.89 -16.82 27.87
CA GLU A 47 18.03 -16.53 29.01
C GLU A 47 18.75 -15.71 30.10
N GLU A 48 20.06 -15.87 30.28
CA GLU A 48 20.81 -15.15 31.31
C GLU A 48 21.03 -13.68 30.89
N ALA A 49 21.38 -13.43 29.63
CA ALA A 49 21.49 -12.07 29.10
C ALA A 49 20.15 -11.32 29.14
N ILE A 50 19.02 -12.02 28.89
CA ILE A 50 17.67 -11.44 28.99
C ILE A 50 17.32 -11.13 30.46
N LYS A 51 17.58 -12.06 31.40
CA LYS A 51 17.34 -11.82 32.83
C LYS A 51 18.17 -10.66 33.37
N ALA A 52 19.39 -10.48 32.87
CA ALA A 52 20.28 -9.40 33.29
C ALA A 52 19.73 -7.99 33.00
N VAL A 53 18.77 -7.85 32.08
CA VAL A 53 18.08 -6.57 31.79
C VAL A 53 17.17 -6.13 32.95
N GLY A 54 16.77 -7.07 33.81
CA GLY A 54 15.93 -6.81 34.98
C GLY A 54 14.43 -6.96 34.74
N ASP A 55 13.64 -6.30 35.57
CA ASP A 55 12.18 -6.41 35.60
C ASP A 55 11.54 -5.65 34.42
N ARG A 56 11.27 -6.39 33.33
CA ARG A 56 10.69 -5.86 32.08
C ARG A 56 9.33 -5.19 32.28
N GLU A 57 8.52 -5.70 33.22
CA GLU A 57 7.19 -5.14 33.50
C GLU A 57 7.29 -3.74 34.13
N LYS A 58 8.33 -3.50 34.93
CA LYS A 58 8.61 -2.15 35.45
C LYS A 58 9.32 -1.27 34.42
N LEU A 59 10.23 -1.84 33.64
CA LEU A 59 11.05 -1.09 32.69
C LEU A 59 10.22 -0.56 31.52
N PHE A 60 9.31 -1.38 31.00
CA PHE A 60 8.42 -1.04 29.88
C PHE A 60 6.99 -0.82 30.36
N ASN A 61 6.83 -0.29 31.58
CA ASN A 61 5.53 0.12 32.07
C ASN A 61 5.01 1.37 31.36
N ARG A 62 3.69 1.53 31.42
CA ARG A 62 3.00 2.75 31.02
C ARG A 62 3.47 3.96 31.81
N GLU A 63 3.92 5.00 31.11
CA GLU A 63 4.34 6.26 31.73
C GLU A 63 3.21 7.28 31.85
N ARG A 64 2.22 7.21 30.96
CA ARG A 64 1.11 8.18 30.88
C ARG A 64 -0.20 7.52 31.24
N LYS A 65 -0.88 8.04 32.26
CA LYS A 65 -2.24 7.63 32.62
C LYS A 65 -3.16 7.76 31.40
N GLY A 66 -4.02 6.77 31.15
CA GLY A 66 -4.94 6.77 30.01
C GLY A 66 -4.30 6.46 28.65
N TRP A 67 -3.03 6.05 28.59
CA TRP A 67 -2.33 5.67 27.35
C TRP A 67 -1.96 4.19 27.39
N VAL A 68 -2.83 3.32 26.88
CA VAL A 68 -2.57 1.87 26.79
C VAL A 68 -1.81 1.55 25.50
N GLY A 69 -0.84 0.65 25.58
CA GLY A 69 -0.03 0.21 24.43
C GLY A 69 1.02 1.24 23.98
N PHE A 70 1.32 2.23 24.82
CA PHE A 70 2.33 3.25 24.59
C PHE A 70 3.54 3.03 25.51
N VAL A 71 4.74 3.11 24.93
CA VAL A 71 6.00 3.25 25.65
C VAL A 71 6.72 4.46 25.06
N GLU A 72 7.18 5.37 25.93
CA GLU A 72 7.95 6.54 25.49
C GLU A 72 9.40 6.11 25.23
N TRP A 73 9.78 5.92 23.98
CA TRP A 73 11.13 5.52 23.64
C TRP A 73 12.07 6.73 23.53
N GLU A 74 11.57 7.85 23.01
CA GLU A 74 12.41 8.96 22.56
C GLU A 74 13.04 9.77 23.70
N ASN A 75 12.48 9.71 24.90
CA ASN A 75 13.02 10.37 26.09
C ASN A 75 13.80 9.41 27.01
N TYR A 76 13.81 8.10 26.73
CA TYR A 76 14.37 7.07 27.62
C TYR A 76 15.40 6.19 26.88
N PRO A 77 16.65 6.66 26.70
CA PRO A 77 17.69 5.90 26.02
C PRO A 77 18.00 4.55 26.69
N ASP A 78 17.90 4.47 28.02
CA ASP A 78 18.13 3.23 28.76
C ASP A 78 17.08 2.16 28.44
N LYS A 79 15.81 2.55 28.22
CA LYS A 79 14.76 1.63 27.75
C LYS A 79 15.10 1.11 26.35
N LYS A 80 15.57 1.97 25.44
CA LYS A 80 16.01 1.56 24.10
C LYS A 80 17.18 0.57 24.16
N ALA A 81 18.17 0.84 25.02
CA ALA A 81 19.32 -0.03 25.20
C ALA A 81 18.92 -1.40 25.75
N ALA A 82 18.05 -1.43 26.76
CA ALA A 82 17.49 -2.66 27.32
C ALA A 82 16.70 -3.47 26.29
N ALA A 83 15.80 -2.82 25.54
CA ALA A 83 15.05 -3.47 24.46
C ALA A 83 15.99 -4.05 23.38
N HIS A 84 17.03 -3.30 23.00
CA HIS A 84 18.04 -3.78 22.05
C HIS A 84 18.80 -5.01 22.57
N GLN A 85 19.18 -5.02 23.85
CA GLN A 85 19.82 -6.18 24.47
C GLN A 85 18.89 -7.40 24.44
N ILE A 86 17.60 -7.23 24.78
CA ILE A 86 16.60 -8.32 24.71
C ILE A 86 16.48 -8.88 23.30
N LEU A 87 16.37 -8.01 22.28
CA LEU A 87 16.18 -8.43 20.90
C LEU A 87 17.42 -9.12 20.32
N THR A 88 18.62 -8.65 20.67
CA THR A 88 19.89 -9.24 20.18
C THR A 88 20.35 -10.46 20.97
N SER A 89 19.78 -10.75 22.14
CA SER A 89 20.05 -11.97 22.93
C SER A 89 19.28 -13.20 22.44
N GLN A 90 18.49 -13.08 21.38
CA GLN A 90 17.73 -14.20 20.83
C GLN A 90 17.53 -14.03 19.32
N THR A 91 17.24 -15.12 18.62
CA THR A 91 16.85 -15.06 17.21
C THR A 91 15.37 -15.30 17.05
N PHE A 92 14.83 -14.74 15.98
CA PHE A 92 13.44 -14.88 15.58
C PHE A 92 13.41 -15.66 14.26
N PRO A 93 12.28 -16.30 13.91
CA PRO A 93 12.10 -16.90 12.59
C PRO A 93 12.32 -15.86 11.48
N PRO A 94 12.28 -16.24 10.19
CA PRO A 94 12.23 -15.30 9.07
C PRO A 94 10.79 -14.92 8.69
N ASN A 95 10.63 -13.73 8.09
CA ASN A 95 9.35 -13.36 7.49
C ASN A 95 9.07 -14.32 6.34
N PRO A 96 7.80 -14.67 6.06
CA PRO A 96 7.47 -15.50 4.90
C PRO A 96 8.06 -14.89 3.62
N GLU A 97 8.74 -15.71 2.81
CA GLU A 97 9.21 -15.29 1.49
C GLU A 97 8.06 -15.41 0.49
N PHE A 98 7.52 -14.28 0.07
CA PHE A 98 6.36 -14.20 -0.83
C PHE A 98 6.64 -13.36 -2.09
N GLN A 99 7.83 -12.75 -2.20
CA GLN A 99 8.17 -11.93 -3.35
C GLN A 99 8.79 -12.76 -4.48
N LEU A 100 9.65 -13.71 -4.11
CA LEU A 100 10.19 -14.75 -5.01
C LEU A 100 9.51 -16.12 -4.82
N GLY A 101 8.51 -16.17 -3.93
CA GLY A 101 7.65 -17.32 -3.68
C GLY A 101 6.17 -16.98 -3.91
N PRO A 102 5.25 -17.92 -3.61
CA PRO A 102 3.83 -17.66 -3.74
C PRO A 102 3.33 -16.70 -2.64
N ILE A 103 2.45 -15.79 -3.03
CA ILE A 103 1.72 -14.96 -2.06
C ILE A 103 0.70 -15.84 -1.33
N PRO A 104 0.64 -15.81 0.01
CA PRO A 104 -0.33 -16.60 0.78
C PRO A 104 -1.77 -16.33 0.36
N ALA A 105 -2.55 -17.40 0.15
CA ALA A 105 -3.97 -17.33 -0.22
C ALA A 105 -4.89 -17.26 1.01
N THR A 106 -4.50 -16.52 2.04
CA THR A 106 -5.21 -16.37 3.32
C THR A 106 -5.67 -14.92 3.54
N ASN A 107 -6.62 -14.73 4.45
CA ASN A 107 -7.02 -13.41 4.94
C ASN A 107 -7.12 -13.48 6.47
N PRO A 108 -6.08 -13.09 7.24
CA PRO A 108 -4.97 -12.25 6.81
C PRO A 108 -3.95 -12.90 5.86
N VAL A 109 -3.36 -12.13 4.95
CA VAL A 109 -2.33 -12.61 4.00
C VAL A 109 -1.03 -12.90 4.75
N LEU A 110 -0.55 -11.95 5.55
CA LEU A 110 0.64 -12.10 6.37
C LEU A 110 0.26 -12.02 7.86
N PRO A 111 0.71 -12.96 8.71
CA PRO A 111 0.38 -12.96 10.15
C PRO A 111 1.17 -11.90 10.94
N GLY A 112 2.34 -11.49 10.45
CA GLY A 112 3.19 -10.54 11.17
C GLY A 112 3.86 -11.11 12.41
N THR A 113 4.13 -12.42 12.39
CA THR A 113 4.63 -13.20 13.53
C THR A 113 5.81 -12.55 14.23
N HIS A 114 6.79 -12.00 13.51
CA HIS A 114 7.97 -11.38 14.11
C HIS A 114 7.64 -10.17 14.95
N TRP A 115 6.76 -9.30 14.44
CA TRP A 115 6.38 -8.10 15.15
C TRP A 115 5.70 -8.47 16.46
N LYS A 116 4.84 -9.50 16.46
CA LYS A 116 4.24 -10.02 17.68
C LYS A 116 5.31 -10.54 18.64
N MET A 117 6.23 -11.38 18.14
CA MET A 117 7.32 -11.93 18.94
C MET A 117 8.21 -10.85 19.54
N TRP A 118 8.52 -9.78 18.82
CA TRP A 118 9.32 -8.65 19.34
C TRP A 118 8.59 -7.90 20.45
N HIS A 119 7.29 -7.66 20.30
CA HIS A 119 6.49 -7.05 21.37
C HIS A 119 6.45 -7.95 22.62
N HIS A 120 6.22 -9.25 22.46
CA HIS A 120 6.24 -10.21 23.57
C HIS A 120 7.64 -10.39 24.19
N ALA A 121 8.70 -10.32 23.38
CA ALA A 121 10.08 -10.41 23.86
C ALA A 121 10.44 -9.22 24.74
N ILE A 122 10.06 -8.00 24.35
CA ILE A 122 10.24 -6.81 25.19
C ILE A 122 9.37 -6.89 26.45
N GLY A 123 8.10 -7.30 26.33
CA GLY A 123 7.20 -7.45 27.46
C GLY A 123 6.62 -6.13 27.98
N GLY A 124 6.13 -6.11 29.23
CA GLY A 124 5.50 -4.93 29.81
C GLY A 124 4.26 -4.51 29.03
N GLU A 125 4.10 -3.20 28.84
CA GLU A 125 2.96 -2.60 28.13
C GLU A 125 2.81 -3.11 26.69
N LEU A 126 3.90 -3.56 26.05
CA LEU A 126 3.86 -4.07 24.67
C LEU A 126 3.20 -5.45 24.55
N THR A 127 3.08 -6.20 25.64
CA THR A 127 2.67 -7.61 25.60
C THR A 127 1.28 -7.81 25.00
N GLN A 128 0.33 -6.93 25.33
CA GLN A 128 -1.07 -7.02 24.89
C GLN A 128 -1.34 -6.26 23.59
N VAL A 129 -0.40 -5.43 23.15
CA VAL A 129 -0.56 -4.55 21.99
C VAL A 129 -0.99 -5.29 20.72
N PRO A 130 -0.46 -6.48 20.38
CA PRO A 130 -0.94 -7.22 19.21
C PRO A 130 -2.43 -7.58 19.27
N ASP A 131 -2.90 -8.05 20.41
CA ASP A 131 -4.27 -8.53 20.60
C ASP A 131 -5.24 -7.36 20.69
N ASP A 132 -4.93 -6.34 21.49
CA ASP A 132 -5.71 -5.09 21.59
C ASP A 132 -5.86 -4.41 20.22
N SER A 133 -4.80 -4.42 19.41
CA SER A 133 -4.82 -3.86 18.06
C SER A 133 -5.77 -4.65 17.16
N TRP A 134 -5.77 -5.98 17.26
CA TRP A 134 -6.62 -6.83 16.42
C TRP A 134 -8.11 -6.70 16.81
N ASP A 135 -8.41 -6.62 18.10
CA ASP A 135 -9.77 -6.39 18.58
C ASP A 135 -10.34 -5.06 18.07
N LEU A 136 -9.53 -4.00 18.07
CA LEU A 136 -9.91 -2.72 17.48
C LEU A 136 -10.16 -2.81 15.97
N VAL A 137 -9.36 -3.59 15.24
CA VAL A 137 -9.58 -3.83 13.81
C VAL A 137 -10.95 -4.47 13.61
N GLN A 138 -11.26 -5.55 14.32
CA GLN A 138 -12.53 -6.26 14.19
C GLN A 138 -13.74 -5.38 14.55
N LYS A 139 -13.56 -4.44 15.48
CA LYS A 139 -14.60 -3.49 15.89
C LYS A 139 -14.80 -2.32 14.93
N GLU A 140 -13.73 -1.67 14.48
CA GLU A 140 -13.81 -0.42 13.71
C GLU A 140 -13.85 -0.62 12.19
N LYS A 141 -13.40 -1.78 11.69
CA LYS A 141 -13.26 -2.03 10.25
C LYS A 141 -14.42 -2.84 9.69
N HIS A 142 -14.71 -2.60 8.41
CA HIS A 142 -15.73 -3.35 7.70
C HIS A 142 -15.35 -4.84 7.61
N PRO A 143 -16.30 -5.78 7.78
CA PRO A 143 -16.00 -7.22 7.77
C PRO A 143 -15.38 -7.72 6.46
N ASP A 144 -15.70 -7.07 5.33
CA ASP A 144 -15.13 -7.42 4.02
C ASP A 144 -13.71 -6.89 3.76
N MET A 145 -13.04 -6.26 4.73
CA MET A 145 -11.68 -5.75 4.53
C MET A 145 -10.71 -6.88 4.17
N LEU A 146 -9.75 -6.56 3.29
CA LEU A 146 -8.62 -7.43 3.00
C LEU A 146 -7.51 -7.12 4.00
N HIS A 147 -7.25 -8.04 4.92
CA HIS A 147 -6.25 -7.93 5.98
C HIS A 147 -4.88 -8.39 5.43
N LEU A 148 -4.11 -7.51 4.80
CA LEU A 148 -2.84 -7.89 4.17
C LEU A 148 -1.73 -8.23 5.18
N LEU A 149 -1.73 -7.57 6.32
CA LEU A 149 -0.84 -7.87 7.45
C LEU A 149 -1.65 -7.78 8.74
N GLN A 150 -1.65 -8.84 9.55
CA GLN A 150 -2.43 -8.85 10.79
C GLN A 150 -1.82 -7.93 11.84
N PHE A 151 -0.50 -8.00 12.05
CA PHE A 151 0.21 -7.15 13.00
C PHE A 151 1.61 -6.75 12.50
N PRO A 152 1.97 -5.46 12.46
CA PRO A 152 1.09 -4.30 12.67
C PRO A 152 -0.01 -4.31 11.60
N TYR A 153 -1.23 -3.92 11.96
CA TYR A 153 -2.35 -4.09 11.05
C TYR A 153 -2.20 -3.25 9.77
N ASN A 154 -2.31 -3.92 8.62
CA ASN A 154 -2.39 -3.28 7.31
C ASN A 154 -3.52 -3.93 6.51
N GLY A 155 -4.44 -3.12 5.98
CA GLY A 155 -5.55 -3.62 5.18
C GLY A 155 -6.15 -2.60 4.24
N GLU A 156 -6.72 -3.09 3.14
CA GLU A 156 -7.40 -2.31 2.11
C GLU A 156 -8.82 -2.82 1.87
N PRO A 157 -9.73 -1.98 1.36
CA PRO A 157 -11.03 -2.45 0.91
C PRO A 157 -10.91 -3.39 -0.29
N PRO A 158 -11.84 -4.32 -0.44
CA PRO A 158 -11.93 -5.09 -1.68
C PRO A 158 -12.25 -4.14 -2.85
N LYS A 159 -11.74 -4.46 -4.04
CA LYS A 159 -11.86 -3.65 -5.27
C LYS A 159 -13.25 -3.04 -5.50
N ARG A 160 -14.31 -3.84 -5.28
CA ARG A 160 -15.72 -3.45 -5.43
C ARG A 160 -16.17 -2.33 -4.48
N LEU A 161 -15.50 -2.13 -3.35
CA LEU A 161 -15.84 -1.14 -2.32
C LEU A 161 -14.92 0.10 -2.36
N VAL A 162 -13.71 0.01 -2.93
CA VAL A 162 -12.76 1.14 -3.00
C VAL A 162 -13.40 2.38 -3.65
N THR A 163 -14.08 2.19 -4.78
CA THR A 163 -14.67 3.28 -5.57
C THR A 163 -16.20 3.39 -5.44
N ALA A 164 -16.79 2.67 -4.48
CA ALA A 164 -18.25 2.67 -4.29
C ALA A 164 -18.81 4.03 -3.85
N LYS A 165 -17.97 4.90 -3.25
CA LYS A 165 -18.30 6.29 -2.88
C LYS A 165 -17.11 7.20 -3.14
N GLU A 166 -17.36 8.47 -3.51
CA GLU A 166 -16.30 9.49 -3.65
C GLU A 166 -15.58 9.74 -2.32
N ILE A 167 -16.34 9.78 -1.21
CA ILE A 167 -15.81 9.85 0.16
C ILE A 167 -15.87 8.45 0.75
N THR A 168 -14.71 7.90 1.08
CA THR A 168 -14.56 6.56 1.63
C THR A 168 -15.11 6.54 3.07
N PRO A 169 -16.07 5.65 3.40
CA PRO A 169 -16.52 5.46 4.78
C PRO A 169 -15.35 5.11 5.71
N ASN A 170 -15.41 5.54 6.98
CA ASN A 170 -14.35 5.32 7.97
C ASN A 170 -13.98 3.82 8.12
N SER A 171 -14.99 2.95 8.14
CA SER A 171 -14.84 1.48 8.21
C SER A 171 -14.21 0.86 6.95
N LEU A 172 -14.19 1.58 5.83
CA LEU A 172 -13.54 1.18 4.57
C LEU A 172 -12.31 2.04 4.23
N HIS A 173 -11.94 3.03 5.02
CA HIS A 173 -10.69 3.74 4.74
C HIS A 173 -9.50 2.82 5.01
N PHE A 174 -8.58 2.65 4.05
CA PHE A 174 -7.42 1.77 4.20
C PHE A 174 -6.61 2.13 5.46
N VAL A 175 -5.92 1.14 6.02
CA VAL A 175 -5.11 1.29 7.22
C VAL A 175 -3.69 0.81 6.96
N ARG A 176 -2.69 1.65 7.23
CA ARG A 176 -1.27 1.27 7.28
C ARG A 176 -0.73 1.59 8.67
N ASN A 177 -0.29 0.58 9.42
CA ASN A 177 0.40 0.73 10.70
C ASN A 177 1.83 0.17 10.61
N HIS A 178 2.76 0.76 11.37
CA HIS A 178 4.12 0.22 11.57
C HIS A 178 4.30 -0.37 12.97
N GLY A 179 3.50 0.06 13.95
CA GLY A 179 3.34 -0.56 15.26
C GLY A 179 1.89 -0.94 15.57
N GLY A 180 1.62 -1.20 16.85
CA GLY A 180 0.27 -1.39 17.35
C GLY A 180 -0.57 -0.11 17.35
N ILE A 181 -1.83 -0.24 17.76
CA ILE A 181 -2.79 0.87 17.89
C ILE A 181 -2.86 1.28 19.36
N PRO A 182 -2.29 2.43 19.76
CA PRO A 182 -2.41 2.91 21.13
C PRO A 182 -3.86 3.28 21.45
N ILE A 183 -4.31 2.95 22.67
CA ILE A 183 -5.62 3.37 23.19
C ILE A 183 -5.37 4.54 24.13
N ILE A 184 -5.71 5.73 23.67
CA ILE A 184 -5.48 6.98 24.39
C ILE A 184 -6.83 7.55 24.82
N ASP A 185 -6.93 7.98 26.08
CA ASP A 185 -8.10 8.67 26.63
C ASP A 185 -7.97 10.18 26.42
N LYS A 186 -9.09 10.86 26.09
CA LYS A 186 -9.07 12.30 25.76
C LYS A 186 -8.66 13.14 26.96
N GLU A 187 -9.15 12.77 28.13
CA GLU A 187 -9.02 13.52 29.39
C GLU A 187 -7.56 13.55 29.87
N ASP A 188 -6.79 12.49 29.57
CA ASP A 188 -5.37 12.39 29.91
C ASP A 188 -4.46 12.64 28.67
N TYR A 189 -5.02 13.10 27.55
CA TYR A 189 -4.25 13.39 26.33
C TYR A 189 -3.50 14.73 26.42
N SER A 190 -2.22 14.72 26.07
CA SER A 190 -1.39 15.90 25.91
C SER A 190 -0.53 15.83 24.65
N PHE A 191 -0.36 17.01 24.05
CA PHE A 191 0.39 17.27 22.82
C PHE A 191 1.49 18.29 23.10
N ALA A 192 2.75 17.97 22.82
CA ALA A 192 3.88 18.90 23.01
C ALA A 192 4.38 19.49 21.69
N LEU A 193 4.69 20.79 21.65
CA LEU A 193 5.42 21.43 20.56
C LEU A 193 6.69 22.09 21.09
N ASP A 194 7.85 21.59 20.66
CA ASP A 194 9.16 22.00 21.16
C ASP A 194 10.26 22.04 20.09
N GLY A 195 11.52 22.01 20.53
CA GLY A 195 12.70 22.16 19.68
C GLY A 195 12.95 23.63 19.36
N LEU A 196 13.20 23.92 18.09
CA LEU A 196 13.57 25.25 17.61
C LEU A 196 12.36 26.17 17.40
N VAL A 197 11.58 26.35 18.47
CA VAL A 197 10.50 27.34 18.58
C VAL A 197 10.79 28.31 19.73
N LYS A 198 10.28 29.53 19.63
CA LYS A 198 10.56 30.58 20.61
C LYS A 198 10.05 30.22 22.02
N GLU A 199 8.86 29.66 22.09
CA GLU A 199 8.16 29.35 23.33
C GLU A 199 7.58 27.93 23.25
N PRO A 200 8.36 26.89 23.59
CA PRO A 200 7.87 25.51 23.68
C PRO A 200 6.69 25.38 24.63
N ARG A 201 5.65 24.62 24.24
CA ARG A 201 4.40 24.50 25.01
C ARG A 201 3.77 23.13 24.85
N SER A 202 2.99 22.73 25.84
CA SER A 202 2.07 21.59 25.77
C SER A 202 0.62 22.07 25.68
N PHE A 203 -0.21 21.29 25.01
CA PHE A 203 -1.63 21.55 24.79
C PHE A 203 -2.44 20.29 25.12
N THR A 204 -3.59 20.46 25.74
CA THR A 204 -4.63 19.43 25.82
C THR A 204 -5.39 19.35 24.49
N LEU A 205 -6.24 18.35 24.29
CA LEU A 205 -7.12 18.33 23.12
C LEU A 205 -8.09 19.53 23.13
N ASP A 206 -8.60 19.90 24.31
CA ASP A 206 -9.53 21.02 24.47
C ASP A 206 -8.88 22.37 24.13
N ASP A 207 -7.59 22.56 24.46
CA ASP A 207 -6.82 23.73 24.02
C ASP A 207 -6.77 23.87 22.50
N LEU A 208 -6.63 22.74 21.78
CA LEU A 208 -6.57 22.72 20.32
C LEU A 208 -7.94 22.92 19.68
N MET A 209 -9.01 22.49 20.36
CA MET A 209 -10.40 22.63 19.90
C MET A 209 -11.02 24.00 20.22
N ASP A 210 -10.39 24.81 21.06
CA ASP A 210 -10.82 26.17 21.39
C ASP A 210 -10.71 27.09 20.17
N GLU A 211 -11.87 27.37 19.55
CA GLU A 211 -11.98 28.20 18.36
C GLU A 211 -11.59 29.68 18.58
N SER A 212 -11.58 30.15 19.83
CA SER A 212 -11.08 31.49 20.15
C SER A 212 -9.57 31.62 19.92
N ARG A 213 -8.84 30.50 19.99
CA ARG A 213 -7.39 30.40 19.78
C ARG A 213 -7.04 29.88 18.40
N PHE A 214 -7.74 28.83 17.96
CA PHE A 214 -7.45 28.12 16.73
C PHE A 214 -8.70 27.96 15.88
N PRO A 215 -8.85 28.75 14.79
CA PRO A 215 -9.98 28.60 13.89
C PRO A 215 -10.03 27.19 13.30
N ARG A 216 -11.18 26.53 13.48
CA ARG A 216 -11.45 25.21 12.92
C ARG A 216 -11.39 25.27 11.40
N ILE A 217 -10.76 24.26 10.80
CA ILE A 217 -10.69 24.09 9.36
C ILE A 217 -11.15 22.68 9.00
N GLU A 218 -11.80 22.60 7.85
CA GLU A 218 -12.22 21.36 7.24
C GLU A 218 -11.53 21.20 5.88
N LYS A 219 -11.00 19.99 5.62
CA LYS A 219 -10.41 19.63 4.32
C LYS A 219 -10.84 18.24 3.90
N THR A 220 -11.31 18.12 2.66
CA THR A 220 -11.47 16.83 1.99
C THR A 220 -10.16 16.43 1.34
N VAL A 221 -9.59 15.29 1.73
CA VAL A 221 -8.24 14.87 1.37
C VAL A 221 -8.24 13.39 0.99
N THR A 222 -7.61 13.07 -0.14
CA THR A 222 -7.20 11.70 -0.45
C THR A 222 -5.87 11.40 0.16
N MET A 223 -5.80 10.30 0.90
CA MET A 223 -4.56 9.72 1.39
C MET A 223 -4.22 8.51 0.54
N GLN A 224 -2.98 8.43 0.08
CA GLN A 224 -2.48 7.30 -0.71
C GLN A 224 -1.21 6.75 -0.04
N CYS A 225 -1.16 5.44 0.14
CA CYS A 225 0.06 4.76 0.57
C CYS A 225 1.09 4.79 -0.56
N SER A 226 2.38 4.99 -0.27
CA SER A 226 3.43 4.81 -1.27
C SER A 226 3.45 3.39 -1.82
N GLY A 227 2.99 2.39 -1.05
CA GLY A 227 2.87 1.00 -1.48
C GLY A 227 1.64 0.70 -2.33
N THR A 228 0.77 1.65 -2.64
CA THR A 228 -0.41 1.39 -3.51
C THR A 228 0.04 0.72 -4.80
N ARG A 229 -0.63 -0.37 -5.20
CA ARG A 229 -0.31 -1.17 -6.39
C ARG A 229 1.07 -1.86 -6.34
N ARG A 230 1.63 -2.09 -5.16
CA ARG A 230 2.92 -2.79 -4.99
C ARG A 230 2.91 -4.19 -5.61
N ILE A 231 1.77 -4.89 -5.54
CA ILE A 231 1.62 -6.23 -6.09
C ILE A 231 2.08 -6.33 -7.56
N GLU A 232 1.87 -5.30 -8.36
CA GLU A 232 2.28 -5.27 -9.77
C GLU A 232 3.80 -5.26 -9.93
N GLN A 233 4.52 -4.61 -9.02
CA GLN A 233 5.97 -4.66 -9.00
C GLN A 233 6.44 -6.02 -8.52
N ILE A 234 5.92 -6.54 -7.39
CA ILE A 234 6.30 -7.86 -6.85
C ILE A 234 6.17 -8.96 -7.91
N LEU A 235 5.01 -9.03 -8.59
CA LEU A 235 4.73 -10.09 -9.56
C LEU A 235 5.62 -10.05 -10.81
N LYS A 236 6.27 -8.92 -11.12
CA LYS A 236 7.18 -8.80 -12.26
C LYS A 236 8.64 -8.82 -11.84
N TYR A 237 8.98 -8.10 -10.78
CA TYR A 237 10.32 -7.80 -10.33
C TYR A 237 10.29 -7.64 -8.80
N ALA A 238 10.58 -8.73 -8.07
CA ALA A 238 10.75 -8.68 -6.62
C ALA A 238 11.77 -7.60 -6.21
N GLY A 239 11.65 -7.09 -4.98
CA GLY A 239 12.48 -6.00 -4.50
C GLY A 239 12.82 -6.15 -3.03
N GLN A 240 12.80 -5.02 -2.32
CA GLN A 240 13.17 -4.96 -0.93
C GLN A 240 12.19 -5.75 -0.05
N GLY A 241 12.72 -6.77 0.63
CA GLY A 241 12.19 -7.22 1.91
C GLY A 241 12.63 -6.24 3.01
N ASP A 242 11.76 -6.03 3.99
CA ASP A 242 11.99 -5.15 5.13
C ASP A 242 11.58 -5.89 6.40
N GLU A 243 12.08 -5.46 7.55
CA GLU A 243 11.72 -6.11 8.80
C GLU A 243 10.19 -6.02 8.99
N VAL A 244 9.59 -4.83 8.84
CA VAL A 244 8.12 -4.73 8.73
C VAL A 244 7.72 -5.38 7.40
N PRO A 245 6.95 -6.48 7.40
CA PRO A 245 6.57 -7.11 6.15
C PRO A 245 5.88 -6.13 5.22
N GLN A 246 6.42 -5.96 4.01
CA GLN A 246 5.86 -5.07 3.02
C GLN A 246 4.55 -5.65 2.49
N ALA A 247 3.42 -5.21 3.04
CA ALA A 247 2.11 -5.69 2.63
C ALA A 247 1.95 -5.66 1.09
N PRO A 248 1.46 -6.75 0.46
CA PRO A 248 1.33 -6.87 -1.00
C PRO A 248 0.09 -6.11 -1.49
N TRP A 249 0.09 -4.79 -1.29
CA TRP A 249 -1.01 -3.91 -1.65
C TRP A 249 -1.40 -4.03 -3.13
N ALA A 250 -2.70 -4.18 -3.34
CA ALA A 250 -3.36 -3.99 -4.62
C ALA A 250 -3.75 -2.50 -4.78
N GLU A 251 -4.84 -2.23 -5.48
CA GLU A 251 -5.24 -0.89 -5.89
C GLU A 251 -6.01 -0.09 -4.81
N GLY A 252 -6.27 -0.66 -3.64
CA GLY A 252 -7.13 -0.13 -2.58
C GLY A 252 -6.40 0.54 -1.42
N ALA A 253 -5.08 0.68 -1.46
CA ALA A 253 -4.28 1.41 -0.45
C ALA A 253 -4.40 2.96 -0.58
N ILE A 254 -5.62 3.43 -0.87
CA ILE A 254 -5.98 4.81 -1.14
C ILE A 254 -7.41 5.06 -0.65
N GLY A 255 -7.69 6.25 -0.11
CA GLY A 255 -9.02 6.61 0.37
C GLY A 255 -9.18 8.12 0.56
N THR A 256 -10.42 8.60 0.49
CA THR A 256 -10.74 10.03 0.63
C THR A 256 -11.64 10.26 1.82
N ALA A 257 -11.27 11.21 2.68
CA ALA A 257 -12.06 11.58 3.84
C ALA A 257 -12.10 13.09 4.05
N ARG A 258 -13.11 13.56 4.77
CA ARG A 258 -13.26 14.93 5.26
C ARG A 258 -12.66 15.00 6.67
N TYR A 259 -11.57 15.73 6.83
CA TYR A 259 -10.91 15.90 8.11
C TYR A 259 -11.21 17.28 8.69
N VAL A 260 -11.49 17.33 9.99
CA VAL A 260 -11.72 18.56 10.74
C VAL A 260 -10.66 18.69 11.84
N GLY A 261 -10.15 19.90 12.00
CA GLY A 261 -9.08 20.21 12.95
C GLY A 261 -8.53 21.63 12.80
N ILE A 262 -7.24 21.84 13.05
CA ILE A 262 -6.58 23.16 13.01
C ILE A 262 -5.29 23.19 12.18
N SER A 263 -4.91 24.38 11.71
CA SER A 263 -3.64 24.59 11.00
C SER A 263 -2.44 24.49 11.95
N LEU A 264 -1.48 23.60 11.67
CA LEU A 264 -0.23 23.49 12.43
C LEU A 264 0.56 24.81 12.45
N LYS A 265 0.44 25.62 11.38
CA LYS A 265 1.05 26.96 11.31
C LYS A 265 0.57 27.87 12.46
N LYS A 266 -0.70 27.75 12.87
CA LYS A 266 -1.28 28.56 13.96
C LYS A 266 -0.76 28.11 15.32
N VAL A 267 -0.59 26.80 15.52
CA VAL A 267 0.02 26.24 16.74
C VAL A 267 1.47 26.71 16.87
N ILE A 268 2.26 26.67 15.80
CA ILE A 268 3.63 27.21 15.79
C ILE A 268 3.66 28.71 16.09
N LYS A 269 2.69 29.48 15.57
CA LYS A 269 2.56 30.90 15.90
C LYS A 269 2.25 31.12 17.39
N ALA A 270 1.43 30.26 18.01
CA ALA A 270 1.13 30.32 19.44
C ALA A 270 2.37 29.99 20.30
N CYS A 271 3.33 29.24 19.77
CA CYS A 271 4.66 29.00 20.35
C CYS A 271 5.69 30.10 19.99
N GLY A 272 5.24 31.29 19.57
CA GLY A 272 6.10 32.43 19.24
C GLY A 272 6.87 32.32 17.91
N GLY A 273 6.62 31.28 17.11
CA GLY A 273 7.27 31.06 15.82
C GLY A 273 8.54 30.20 15.88
N LEU A 274 9.07 29.86 14.70
CA LEU A 274 10.32 29.12 14.55
C LEU A 274 11.53 30.02 14.82
N ILE A 275 12.58 29.46 15.43
CA ILE A 275 13.85 30.14 15.70
C ILE A 275 15.04 29.36 15.12
N ASP A 276 16.24 29.95 15.18
CA ASP A 276 17.53 29.29 14.89
C ASP A 276 17.59 28.53 13.56
N GLY A 277 16.88 29.02 12.54
CA GLY A 277 16.89 28.42 11.20
C GLY A 277 16.18 27.07 11.12
N ALA A 278 15.21 26.77 11.98
CA ALA A 278 14.37 25.58 11.84
C ALA A 278 13.70 25.54 10.46
N LYS A 279 13.77 24.37 9.79
CA LYS A 279 13.23 24.17 8.44
C LYS A 279 12.29 22.97 8.33
N HIS A 280 12.23 22.12 9.36
CA HIS A 280 11.44 20.90 9.38
C HIS A 280 10.69 20.76 10.70
N LEU A 281 9.55 20.09 10.64
CA LEU A 281 8.73 19.73 11.79
C LEU A 281 8.71 18.21 11.84
N GLU A 282 9.37 17.64 12.86
CA GLU A 282 9.38 16.21 13.14
C GLU A 282 8.18 15.85 13.99
N PHE A 283 7.44 14.85 13.56
CA PHE A 283 6.18 14.41 14.13
C PHE A 283 6.39 13.07 14.83
N TYR A 284 5.93 12.97 16.08
CA TYR A 284 6.10 11.81 16.93
C TYR A 284 4.74 11.14 17.11
N GLY A 285 4.60 9.93 16.57
CA GLY A 285 3.45 9.04 16.77
C GLY A 285 3.68 8.11 17.95
N ALA A 286 2.62 7.78 18.67
CA ALA A 286 2.72 6.97 19.89
C ALA A 286 3.00 5.47 19.62
N ASP A 287 2.88 4.98 18.38
CA ASP A 287 3.14 3.58 18.08
C ASP A 287 4.63 3.21 18.17
N THR A 288 4.89 2.01 18.70
CA THR A 288 6.23 1.42 18.78
C THR A 288 6.68 0.90 17.42
N TYR A 289 7.88 1.28 17.02
CA TYR A 289 8.53 0.95 15.76
C TYR A 289 9.84 0.20 16.01
N PHE A 290 10.18 -0.70 15.09
CA PHE A 290 11.38 -1.53 15.14
C PHE A 290 12.16 -1.41 13.84
N LYS A 291 13.49 -1.25 13.96
CA LYS A 291 14.42 -1.28 12.83
C LYS A 291 15.81 -1.65 13.33
N ASP A 292 16.51 -2.54 12.61
CA ASP A 292 17.87 -2.98 12.98
C ASP A 292 17.97 -3.43 14.46
N ASP A 293 17.00 -4.22 14.93
CA ASP A 293 16.85 -4.67 16.33
C ASP A 293 16.79 -3.54 17.37
N LYS A 294 16.43 -2.32 16.95
CA LYS A 294 16.25 -1.15 17.82
C LYS A 294 14.79 -0.76 17.89
N THR A 295 14.38 -0.36 19.07
CA THR A 295 13.01 0.08 19.35
C THR A 295 12.94 1.60 19.44
N MET A 296 11.90 2.20 18.87
CA MET A 296 11.67 3.65 18.84
C MET A 296 10.18 3.95 18.64
N ASN A 297 9.78 5.21 18.67
CA ASN A 297 8.44 5.61 18.23
C ASN A 297 8.40 5.86 16.70
N TYR A 298 7.20 5.91 16.10
CA TYR A 298 7.05 6.30 14.70
C TYR A 298 7.32 7.79 14.48
N LEU A 299 8.40 8.12 13.75
CA LEU A 299 8.83 9.48 13.51
C LEU A 299 9.05 9.76 12.02
N VAL A 300 8.56 10.91 11.56
CA VAL A 300 8.81 11.47 10.22
C VAL A 300 8.82 12.98 10.29
N SER A 301 9.27 13.67 9.23
CA SER A 301 9.20 15.14 9.19
C SER A 301 8.66 15.68 7.89
N VAL A 302 8.07 16.87 7.96
CA VAL A 302 7.71 17.67 6.78
C VAL A 302 8.43 19.01 6.80
N PRO A 303 8.73 19.59 5.63
CA PRO A 303 9.36 20.89 5.57
C PRO A 303 8.41 22.00 6.03
N TRP A 304 8.98 23.04 6.63
CA TRP A 304 8.25 24.23 7.06
C TRP A 304 7.52 24.90 5.89
N SER A 305 8.03 24.81 4.65
CA SER A 305 7.34 25.32 3.47
C SER A 305 5.91 24.76 3.32
N LYS A 306 5.73 23.47 3.61
CA LYS A 306 4.43 22.79 3.57
C LYS A 306 3.48 23.30 4.66
N VAL A 307 3.99 23.48 5.87
CA VAL A 307 3.23 24.02 7.00
C VAL A 307 2.88 25.50 6.76
N LYS A 308 3.83 26.29 6.25
CA LYS A 308 3.68 27.71 5.94
C LYS A 308 2.59 27.95 4.88
N ALA A 309 2.41 27.01 3.95
CA ALA A 309 1.36 27.01 2.94
C ALA A 309 -0.05 26.67 3.49
N ASN A 310 -0.20 26.38 4.79
CA ASN A 310 -1.42 25.87 5.43
C ASN A 310 -1.87 24.52 4.86
N GLU A 311 -0.91 23.66 4.51
CA GLU A 311 -1.16 22.33 3.94
C GLU A 311 -0.89 21.19 4.94
N VAL A 312 -0.83 21.54 6.24
CA VAL A 312 -0.66 20.59 7.35
C VAL A 312 -1.69 20.89 8.44
N LEU A 313 -2.56 19.91 8.67
CA LEU A 313 -3.68 19.93 9.60
C LEU A 313 -3.37 19.01 10.79
N LEU A 314 -3.74 19.44 12.00
CA LEU A 314 -3.90 18.55 13.15
C LEU A 314 -5.39 18.24 13.29
N ALA A 315 -5.79 16.99 13.06
CA ALA A 315 -7.18 16.56 12.93
C ALA A 315 -7.62 15.61 14.04
N TRP A 316 -8.85 15.80 14.53
CA TRP A 316 -9.50 14.98 15.57
C TRP A 316 -10.88 14.45 15.15
N GLU A 317 -11.35 14.80 13.96
CA GLU A 317 -12.60 14.33 13.38
C GLU A 317 -12.36 13.91 11.92
N MET A 318 -13.04 12.82 11.51
CA MET A 318 -12.95 12.22 10.19
C MET A 318 -14.37 11.83 9.73
N ASN A 319 -14.78 12.38 8.59
CA ASN A 319 -16.08 12.17 7.94
C ASN A 319 -17.31 12.60 8.78
N GLY A 320 -17.17 13.57 9.69
CA GLY A 320 -18.27 14.00 10.56
C GLY A 320 -18.37 13.22 11.87
N GLU A 321 -17.44 12.29 12.11
CA GLU A 321 -17.35 11.47 13.31
C GLU A 321 -16.03 11.76 14.03
N VAL A 322 -16.00 11.53 15.34
CA VAL A 322 -14.75 11.49 16.11
C VAL A 322 -13.76 10.59 15.38
N LEU A 323 -12.50 11.02 15.26
CA LEU A 323 -11.46 10.28 14.56
C LEU A 323 -11.40 8.84 15.11
N PRO A 324 -11.54 7.79 14.27
CA PRO A 324 -11.46 6.42 14.75
C PRO A 324 -10.09 6.10 15.34
N ARG A 325 -10.02 5.19 16.33
CA ARG A 325 -8.76 4.87 17.03
C ARG A 325 -7.71 4.34 16.06
N ILE A 326 -8.12 3.50 15.11
CA ILE A 326 -7.22 2.95 14.09
C ILE A 326 -6.65 4.01 13.13
N HIS A 327 -7.34 5.15 13.01
CA HIS A 327 -6.97 6.27 12.13
C HIS A 327 -6.26 7.41 12.86
N GLY A 328 -5.95 7.24 14.15
CA GLY A 328 -5.07 8.12 14.89
C GLY A 328 -5.72 8.96 15.99
N TYR A 329 -6.87 8.54 16.53
CA TYR A 329 -7.47 9.17 17.71
C TYR A 329 -6.43 9.33 18.86
N PRO A 330 -6.46 10.43 19.63
CA PRO A 330 -7.37 11.57 19.52
C PRO A 330 -6.94 12.62 18.48
N LEU A 331 -5.67 12.61 18.08
CA LEU A 331 -5.13 13.61 17.17
C LEU A 331 -4.16 12.98 16.18
N ARG A 332 -4.33 13.32 14.90
CA ARG A 332 -3.39 12.97 13.83
C ARG A 332 -2.92 14.19 13.07
N VAL A 333 -1.80 14.06 12.38
CA VAL A 333 -1.43 14.95 11.29
C VAL A 333 -2.11 14.50 10.00
N VAL A 334 -2.56 15.47 9.20
CA VAL A 334 -2.96 15.26 7.80
C VAL A 334 -2.17 16.24 6.93
N VAL A 335 -1.30 15.70 6.06
CA VAL A 335 -0.45 16.47 5.16
C VAL A 335 -1.01 16.42 3.74
N LEU A 336 -1.50 17.54 3.24
CA LEU A 336 -2.24 17.59 1.98
C LEU A 336 -1.35 17.23 0.78
N GLY A 337 -1.75 16.22 0.00
CA GLY A 337 -1.05 15.84 -1.24
C GLY A 337 0.29 15.11 -1.04
N TYR A 338 0.69 14.80 0.20
CA TYR A 338 1.84 13.95 0.49
C TYR A 338 1.41 12.48 0.63
N ILE A 339 2.39 11.58 0.58
CA ILE A 339 2.21 10.16 0.90
C ILE A 339 1.65 10.00 2.32
N GLY A 340 0.86 8.94 2.53
CA GLY A 340 0.22 8.66 3.81
C GLY A 340 1.19 8.59 5.00
N ALA A 341 2.42 8.11 4.79
CA ALA A 341 3.45 8.02 5.82
C ALA A 341 3.76 9.35 6.51
N ARG A 342 3.60 10.51 5.84
CA ARG A 342 3.88 11.82 6.44
C ARG A 342 2.73 12.34 7.32
N SER A 343 1.57 11.68 7.29
CA SER A 343 0.39 12.01 8.07
C SER A 343 0.35 11.16 9.35
N VAL A 344 1.23 11.46 10.30
CA VAL A 344 1.41 10.73 11.56
C VAL A 344 0.10 10.57 12.33
N LYS A 345 -0.14 9.35 12.83
CA LYS A 345 -1.27 9.00 13.70
C LYS A 345 -0.85 9.01 15.16
N TRP A 346 -1.81 9.14 16.07
CA TRP A 346 -1.57 9.13 17.51
C TRP A 346 -0.48 10.13 17.91
N LEU A 347 -0.58 11.34 17.35
CA LEU A 347 0.41 12.38 17.48
C LEU A 347 0.52 12.80 18.95
N TYR A 348 1.72 12.82 19.52
CA TYR A 348 1.91 13.29 20.90
C TYR A 348 2.97 14.39 21.04
N ARG A 349 3.84 14.56 20.04
CA ARG A 349 4.85 15.62 20.02
C ARG A 349 5.17 16.09 18.60
N ILE A 350 5.46 17.37 18.47
CA ILE A 350 6.11 17.96 17.29
C ILE A 350 7.39 18.68 17.73
N LYS A 351 8.51 18.35 17.09
CA LYS A 351 9.80 19.01 17.33
C LYS A 351 10.23 19.79 16.10
N ALA A 352 10.46 21.10 16.26
CA ALA A 352 11.05 21.91 15.21
C ALA A 352 12.56 21.64 15.10
N ILE A 353 13.03 21.28 13.91
CA ILE A 353 14.42 20.85 13.63
C ILE A 353 14.97 21.53 12.37
N LYS A 354 16.31 21.57 12.25
CA LYS A 354 17.02 22.21 11.11
C LYS A 354 16.99 21.38 9.82
N MET A 355 17.11 20.06 9.95
CA MET A 355 17.25 19.12 8.84
C MET A 355 16.07 18.14 8.84
N PRO A 356 15.83 17.39 7.74
CA PRO A 356 14.87 16.29 7.77
C PRO A 356 15.15 15.31 8.91
N SER A 357 14.09 14.68 9.42
CA SER A 357 14.19 13.64 10.46
C SER A 357 15.20 12.56 10.05
N ARG A 358 15.98 12.10 11.04
CA ARG A 358 16.89 10.95 10.90
C ARG A 358 16.22 9.62 11.20
N ALA A 359 14.96 9.62 11.66
CA ALA A 359 14.23 8.39 11.95
C ALA A 359 14.17 7.48 10.72
N PRO A 360 14.23 6.15 10.87
CA PRO A 360 14.36 5.23 9.74
C PRO A 360 13.28 5.40 8.67
N VAL A 361 12.04 5.64 9.10
CA VAL A 361 10.90 5.86 8.19
C VAL A 361 11.07 7.08 7.26
N GLN A 362 11.92 8.03 7.63
CA GLN A 362 12.25 9.19 6.80
C GLN A 362 13.59 9.02 6.05
N SER A 363 14.60 8.44 6.72
CA SER A 363 15.99 8.45 6.26
C SER A 363 16.42 7.16 5.56
N GLN A 364 15.74 6.04 5.82
CA GLN A 364 16.07 4.71 5.32
C GLN A 364 14.96 4.10 4.47
N GLU A 365 13.71 4.42 4.78
CA GLU A 365 12.52 3.93 4.07
C GLU A 365 11.82 5.05 3.30
N TYR A 366 10.82 4.67 2.49
CA TYR A 366 10.06 5.62 1.66
C TYR A 366 10.98 6.48 0.79
N LEU A 367 12.00 5.82 0.24
CA LEU A 367 12.95 6.35 -0.72
C LEU A 367 12.64 5.78 -2.10
N TYR A 368 12.68 6.61 -3.12
CA TYR A 368 12.53 6.21 -4.51
C TYR A 368 13.90 6.11 -5.16
N PHE A 369 14.27 4.90 -5.59
CA PHE A 369 15.58 4.58 -6.15
C PHE A 369 15.55 4.43 -7.68
N PRO A 370 16.66 4.68 -8.39
CA PRO A 370 16.82 4.26 -9.78
C PRO A 370 16.95 2.72 -9.87
N GLN A 371 16.72 2.16 -11.06
CA GLN A 371 16.63 0.71 -11.30
C GLN A 371 17.94 -0.05 -11.07
N GLN A 372 19.10 0.62 -11.02
CA GLN A 372 20.40 -0.01 -10.77
C GLN A 372 20.72 -0.19 -9.28
N VAL A 373 19.91 0.37 -8.39
CA VAL A 373 20.09 0.25 -6.94
C VAL A 373 19.29 -0.94 -6.42
N GLY A 374 19.90 -1.75 -5.56
CA GLY A 374 19.33 -2.91 -4.90
C GLY A 374 20.00 -3.19 -3.55
N LYS A 375 19.71 -4.36 -2.94
CA LYS A 375 20.16 -4.73 -1.57
C LYS A 375 21.64 -4.44 -1.30
N HIS A 376 22.51 -4.74 -2.26
CA HIS A 376 23.97 -4.78 -2.05
C HIS A 376 24.70 -3.48 -2.38
N ASN A 377 24.08 -2.53 -3.09
CA ASN A 377 24.70 -1.26 -3.47
C ASN A 377 23.90 -0.03 -3.04
N LEU A 378 22.81 -0.22 -2.27
CA LEU A 378 21.98 0.86 -1.77
C LEU A 378 22.74 1.76 -0.80
N ARG A 379 22.67 3.07 -1.05
CA ARG A 379 23.03 4.10 -0.08
C ARG A 379 21.82 5.01 0.13
N LEU A 380 21.58 5.40 1.37
CA LEU A 380 20.42 6.22 1.74
C LEU A 380 20.31 7.53 0.93
N THR A 381 21.46 8.09 0.57
CA THR A 381 21.57 9.34 -0.21
C THR A 381 21.25 9.19 -1.70
N ASP A 382 21.21 7.96 -2.23
CA ASP A 382 20.86 7.70 -3.63
C ASP A 382 19.34 7.72 -3.85
N GLY A 383 18.57 7.64 -2.76
CA GLY A 383 17.11 7.62 -2.78
C GLY A 383 16.51 9.01 -2.67
N ILE A 384 15.47 9.28 -3.47
CA ILE A 384 14.66 10.49 -3.34
C ILE A 384 13.63 10.26 -2.23
N GLN A 385 13.63 11.12 -1.20
CA GLN A 385 12.61 11.06 -0.16
C GLN A 385 11.22 11.30 -0.75
N ILE A 386 10.36 10.29 -0.66
CA ILE A 386 9.02 10.38 -1.21
C ILE A 386 8.20 11.31 -0.31
N GLN A 387 7.69 12.38 -0.91
CA GLN A 387 6.84 13.39 -0.28
C GLN A 387 5.53 13.47 -1.04
N GLU A 388 5.48 14.16 -2.18
CA GLU A 388 4.28 14.20 -3.03
C GLU A 388 4.12 12.89 -3.82
N MET A 389 2.86 12.43 -3.96
CA MET A 389 2.56 11.33 -4.88
C MET A 389 2.53 11.86 -6.33
N PRO A 390 3.10 11.14 -7.30
CA PRO A 390 2.91 11.45 -8.71
C PRO A 390 1.47 11.11 -9.15
N VAL A 391 1.14 11.49 -10.39
CA VAL A 391 -0.12 11.10 -11.01
C VAL A 391 -0.21 9.56 -11.11
N SER A 392 -1.36 9.01 -10.76
CA SER A 392 -1.64 7.57 -10.81
C SER A 392 -3.12 7.30 -11.06
N SER A 393 -3.44 6.13 -11.59
CA SER A 393 -4.80 5.66 -11.79
C SER A 393 -4.89 4.14 -11.72
N ALA A 394 -6.10 3.62 -11.55
CA ALA A 394 -6.35 2.19 -11.58
C ALA A 394 -7.78 1.83 -12.02
N ILE A 395 -7.91 0.70 -12.69
CA ILE A 395 -9.17 0.04 -13.06
C ILE A 395 -9.63 -0.87 -11.91
N MET A 396 -10.84 -0.65 -11.39
CA MET A 396 -11.50 -1.46 -10.35
C MET A 396 -12.43 -2.53 -10.92
N SER A 397 -12.97 -2.32 -12.12
CA SER A 397 -13.72 -3.31 -12.88
C SER A 397 -13.61 -3.01 -14.38
N PRO A 398 -13.54 -4.01 -15.27
CA PRO A 398 -13.50 -5.44 -14.98
C PRO A 398 -12.18 -5.87 -14.29
N TRP A 399 -12.04 -7.15 -13.96
CA TRP A 399 -10.84 -7.71 -13.33
C TRP A 399 -9.97 -8.42 -14.35
N THR A 400 -8.67 -8.50 -14.07
CA THR A 400 -7.74 -9.27 -14.89
C THR A 400 -8.19 -10.74 -14.96
N LYS A 401 -8.07 -11.34 -16.14
CA LYS A 401 -8.55 -12.68 -16.52
C LYS A 401 -10.08 -12.87 -16.53
N GLN A 402 -10.87 -11.80 -16.40
CA GLN A 402 -12.33 -11.89 -16.46
C GLN A 402 -12.82 -12.04 -17.91
N VAL A 403 -13.83 -12.88 -18.12
CA VAL A 403 -14.57 -12.99 -19.38
C VAL A 403 -15.68 -11.95 -19.38
N VAL A 404 -15.75 -11.14 -20.44
CA VAL A 404 -16.69 -10.02 -20.56
C VAL A 404 -17.52 -10.19 -21.81
N ILE A 405 -18.80 -10.48 -21.61
CA ILE A 405 -19.81 -10.46 -22.69
C ILE A 405 -20.33 -9.04 -22.82
N HIS A 406 -20.26 -8.45 -24.02
CA HIS A 406 -20.64 -7.06 -24.25
C HIS A 406 -21.28 -6.82 -25.63
N ASN A 407 -21.83 -5.61 -25.82
CA ASN A 407 -22.45 -5.17 -27.07
C ASN A 407 -21.60 -4.05 -27.73
N GLY A 408 -20.35 -4.35 -28.06
CA GLY A 408 -19.39 -3.37 -28.61
C GLY A 408 -18.75 -2.37 -27.63
N LYS A 409 -19.10 -2.40 -26.33
CA LYS A 409 -18.47 -1.57 -25.29
C LYS A 409 -18.29 -2.31 -23.96
N ILE A 410 -17.14 -2.16 -23.32
CA ILE A 410 -16.83 -2.73 -22.00
C ILE A 410 -16.95 -1.64 -20.93
N ARG A 411 -17.77 -1.87 -19.89
CA ARG A 411 -17.92 -0.93 -18.79
C ARG A 411 -16.73 -1.00 -17.82
N CYS A 412 -15.97 0.08 -17.77
CA CYS A 412 -14.82 0.25 -16.88
C CYS A 412 -15.19 1.15 -15.71
N LYS A 413 -14.70 0.84 -14.51
CA LYS A 413 -14.75 1.71 -13.33
C LYS A 413 -13.37 1.85 -12.73
N GLY A 414 -13.06 2.98 -12.10
CA GLY A 414 -11.74 3.16 -11.51
C GLY A 414 -11.55 4.45 -10.72
N TRP A 415 -10.31 4.72 -10.36
CA TRP A 415 -9.89 5.97 -9.71
C TRP A 415 -8.65 6.55 -10.38
N ALA A 416 -8.47 7.86 -10.24
CA ALA A 416 -7.28 8.61 -10.63
C ALA A 416 -6.92 9.63 -9.53
N TYR A 417 -5.64 9.90 -9.30
CA TYR A 417 -5.16 10.81 -8.28
C TYR A 417 -3.81 11.44 -8.67
N SER A 418 -3.54 12.66 -8.23
CA SER A 418 -2.21 13.30 -8.28
C SER A 418 -1.97 14.02 -6.96
N GLY A 419 -0.76 13.90 -6.40
CA GLY A 419 -0.37 14.56 -5.15
C GLY A 419 -0.01 16.04 -5.34
N GLY A 420 0.55 16.66 -4.31
CA GLY A 420 1.07 18.04 -4.39
C GLY A 420 0.03 19.14 -4.63
N GLY A 421 -1.27 18.82 -4.58
CA GLY A 421 -2.34 19.78 -4.86
C GLY A 421 -2.61 19.96 -6.35
N ARG A 422 -2.09 19.04 -7.15
CA ARG A 422 -2.52 18.79 -8.51
C ARG A 422 -3.76 17.90 -8.49
N TRP A 423 -4.57 17.94 -9.55
CA TRP A 423 -5.78 17.13 -9.64
C TRP A 423 -5.84 16.38 -10.97
N PRO A 424 -6.49 15.20 -11.01
CA PRO A 424 -6.81 14.52 -12.26
C PRO A 424 -7.62 15.43 -13.18
N GLU A 425 -7.01 15.85 -14.28
CA GLU A 425 -7.65 16.68 -15.30
C GLU A 425 -8.33 15.81 -16.35
N ARG A 426 -7.65 14.74 -16.79
CA ARG A 426 -8.15 13.82 -17.81
C ARG A 426 -7.79 12.37 -17.47
N VAL A 427 -8.77 11.48 -17.57
CA VAL A 427 -8.56 10.02 -17.51
C VAL A 427 -8.81 9.46 -18.90
N GLU A 428 -7.93 8.57 -19.34
CA GLU A 428 -8.01 7.92 -20.63
C GLU A 428 -7.97 6.40 -20.46
N LEU A 429 -8.74 5.70 -21.28
CA LEU A 429 -8.81 4.24 -21.34
C LEU A 429 -8.52 3.76 -22.76
N SER A 430 -7.84 2.63 -22.87
CA SER A 430 -7.54 1.93 -24.12
C SER A 430 -8.01 0.48 -24.02
N ALA A 431 -8.49 -0.11 -25.11
CA ALA A 431 -8.80 -1.53 -25.24
C ALA A 431 -7.77 -2.31 -26.09
N ASP A 432 -6.74 -1.63 -26.59
CA ASP A 432 -5.74 -2.15 -27.53
C ASP A 432 -4.31 -2.08 -26.95
N GLY A 433 -4.18 -2.21 -25.64
CA GLY A 433 -2.86 -2.21 -24.97
C GLY A 433 -2.20 -0.82 -24.90
N GLY A 434 -2.98 0.26 -25.00
CA GLY A 434 -2.49 1.63 -24.88
C GLY A 434 -2.05 2.27 -26.19
N PHE A 435 -2.48 1.73 -27.35
CA PHE A 435 -2.20 2.33 -28.65
C PHE A 435 -3.16 3.49 -28.96
N ASN A 436 -4.48 3.25 -28.90
CA ASN A 436 -5.52 4.27 -29.01
C ASN A 436 -6.20 4.57 -27.66
N TRP A 437 -6.52 5.84 -27.42
CA TRP A 437 -7.02 6.32 -26.14
C TRP A 437 -8.38 7.01 -26.26
N TYR A 438 -9.33 6.58 -25.44
CA TYR A 438 -10.63 7.20 -25.27
C TYR A 438 -10.63 8.05 -23.99
N THR A 439 -10.97 9.32 -24.12
CA THR A 439 -11.11 10.21 -22.96
C THR A 439 -12.40 9.91 -22.22
N VAL A 440 -12.31 9.69 -20.90
CA VAL A 440 -13.48 9.62 -20.03
C VAL A 440 -14.14 11.00 -19.97
N PRO A 441 -15.42 11.16 -20.32
CA PRO A 441 -16.10 12.45 -20.26
C PRO A 441 -16.15 13.01 -18.82
N PRO A 442 -16.02 14.33 -18.61
CA PRO A 442 -16.04 14.91 -17.27
C PRO A 442 -17.25 14.56 -16.40
N GLN A 443 -18.44 14.43 -17.00
CA GLN A 443 -19.68 14.03 -16.34
C GLN A 443 -19.68 12.59 -15.82
N ASN A 444 -18.78 11.76 -16.32
CA ASN A 444 -18.62 10.37 -15.94
C ASN A 444 -17.56 10.16 -14.85
N MET A 445 -17.03 11.23 -14.27
CA MET A 445 -16.16 11.13 -13.11
C MET A 445 -16.63 12.04 -11.97
N SER A 446 -16.31 11.64 -10.75
CA SER A 446 -16.66 12.35 -9.51
C SER A 446 -16.19 13.81 -9.46
N LYS A 447 -16.64 14.57 -8.47
CA LYS A 447 -16.41 16.01 -8.41
C LYS A 447 -14.91 16.34 -8.40
N LYS A 448 -14.49 17.26 -9.27
CA LYS A 448 -13.12 17.77 -9.30
C LYS A 448 -12.84 18.60 -8.04
N ARG A 449 -11.80 18.25 -7.28
CA ARG A 449 -11.28 19.02 -6.14
C ARG A 449 -9.75 18.94 -6.11
N LYS A 450 -9.12 19.91 -5.45
CA LYS A 450 -7.66 20.07 -5.45
C LYS A 450 -6.89 18.94 -4.76
N TRP A 451 -7.45 18.35 -3.70
CA TRP A 451 -6.74 17.41 -2.82
C TRP A 451 -7.34 16.01 -2.83
N THR A 452 -8.24 15.73 -3.78
CA THR A 452 -8.95 14.46 -3.84
C THR A 452 -8.64 13.73 -5.13
N TRP A 453 -8.79 12.42 -5.10
CA TRP A 453 -8.92 11.59 -6.27
C TRP A 453 -10.13 12.00 -7.11
N ARG A 454 -10.25 11.36 -8.27
CA ARG A 454 -11.49 11.25 -9.01
C ARG A 454 -11.77 9.79 -9.32
N THR A 455 -12.91 9.28 -8.85
CA THR A 455 -13.49 8.04 -9.38
C THR A 455 -14.10 8.28 -10.75
N TYR A 456 -14.13 7.26 -11.61
CA TYR A 456 -14.67 7.31 -12.97
C TYR A 456 -15.44 6.05 -13.35
N GLU A 457 -16.39 6.17 -14.27
CA GLU A 457 -17.05 5.05 -14.96
C GLU A 457 -17.13 5.33 -16.47
N PHE A 458 -16.82 4.37 -17.34
CA PHE A 458 -16.83 4.61 -18.78
C PHE A 458 -17.14 3.36 -19.58
N ASP A 459 -18.03 3.46 -20.57
CA ASP A 459 -18.29 2.39 -21.53
C ASP A 459 -17.27 2.49 -22.67
N LEU A 460 -16.13 1.82 -22.48
CA LEU A 460 -15.00 1.80 -23.40
C LEU A 460 -15.37 1.05 -24.68
N PRO A 461 -15.29 1.67 -25.87
CA PRO A 461 -15.48 0.97 -27.13
C PRO A 461 -14.51 -0.20 -27.28
N CYS A 462 -15.04 -1.38 -27.63
CA CYS A 462 -14.28 -2.60 -27.87
C CYS A 462 -15.01 -3.42 -28.94
N ASP A 463 -14.42 -3.52 -30.13
CA ASP A 463 -15.02 -4.24 -31.26
C ASP A 463 -14.46 -5.66 -31.46
N VAL A 464 -13.22 -5.87 -31.00
CA VAL A 464 -12.47 -7.13 -31.14
C VAL A 464 -12.92 -8.17 -30.11
N GLU A 465 -12.76 -9.45 -30.46
CA GLU A 465 -13.03 -10.60 -29.59
C GLU A 465 -11.72 -11.30 -29.20
N GLY A 466 -11.74 -12.06 -28.11
CA GLY A 466 -10.55 -12.75 -27.59
C GLY A 466 -9.85 -11.98 -26.47
N TRP A 467 -8.59 -12.33 -26.18
CA TRP A 467 -7.83 -11.66 -25.13
C TRP A 467 -7.45 -10.23 -25.54
N VAL A 468 -7.94 -9.26 -24.78
CA VAL A 468 -7.63 -7.83 -24.95
C VAL A 468 -7.00 -7.28 -23.68
N GLU A 469 -6.18 -6.25 -23.83
CA GLU A 469 -5.58 -5.54 -22.71
C GLU A 469 -6.22 -4.16 -22.57
N ILE A 470 -6.92 -3.96 -21.44
CA ILE A 470 -7.47 -2.66 -21.08
C ILE A 470 -6.43 -1.90 -20.24
N VAL A 471 -6.10 -0.69 -20.67
CA VAL A 471 -5.12 0.16 -20.01
C VAL A 471 -5.75 1.48 -19.60
N CYS A 472 -5.46 1.96 -18.38
CA CYS A 472 -5.84 3.31 -17.95
C CYS A 472 -4.62 4.20 -17.69
N ARG A 473 -4.76 5.49 -18.02
CA ARG A 473 -3.81 6.53 -17.62
C ARG A 473 -4.52 7.83 -17.24
N CYS A 474 -3.86 8.62 -16.42
CA CYS A 474 -4.34 9.92 -15.96
C CYS A 474 -3.34 11.02 -16.33
N TRP A 475 -3.87 12.16 -16.75
CA TRP A 475 -3.17 13.43 -16.89
C TRP A 475 -3.60 14.37 -15.77
N ASP A 476 -2.65 14.93 -15.05
CA ASP A 476 -2.95 15.99 -14.08
C ASP A 476 -2.96 17.38 -14.73
N ASN A 477 -3.34 18.39 -13.96
CA ASN A 477 -3.43 19.79 -14.41
C ASN A 477 -2.08 20.43 -14.77
N SER A 478 -0.96 19.73 -14.57
CA SER A 478 0.39 20.16 -14.93
C SER A 478 0.98 19.34 -16.07
N LEU A 479 0.14 18.60 -16.80
CA LEU A 479 0.53 17.74 -17.92
C LEU A 479 1.46 16.58 -17.53
N ASN A 480 1.54 16.22 -16.25
CA ASN A 480 2.19 14.96 -15.88
C ASN A 480 1.29 13.80 -16.28
N THR A 481 1.90 12.71 -16.76
CA THR A 481 1.23 11.44 -17.05
C THR A 481 2.02 10.27 -16.50
N GLN A 482 1.45 9.08 -16.65
CA GLN A 482 1.95 7.84 -16.07
C GLN A 482 2.97 7.14 -16.99
N PRO A 483 4.03 6.51 -16.45
CA PRO A 483 4.88 5.60 -17.22
C PRO A 483 4.05 4.48 -17.85
N PRO A 484 4.32 4.04 -19.10
CA PRO A 484 3.51 3.00 -19.74
C PRO A 484 3.51 1.65 -19.01
N ASP A 485 4.63 1.28 -18.41
CA ASP A 485 4.86 -0.06 -17.87
C ASP A 485 5.53 -0.05 -16.50
N VAL A 486 5.25 -1.10 -15.73
CA VAL A 486 5.86 -1.35 -14.41
C VAL A 486 7.38 -1.35 -14.50
N ARG A 487 7.98 -1.89 -15.57
CA ARG A 487 9.45 -1.91 -15.75
C ARG A 487 10.06 -0.51 -15.68
N THR A 488 9.38 0.50 -16.23
CA THR A 488 9.84 1.88 -16.24
C THR A 488 9.67 2.57 -14.88
N ALA A 489 8.71 2.10 -14.07
CA ALA A 489 8.41 2.63 -12.74
C ALA A 489 9.00 1.80 -11.59
N TRP A 490 9.62 0.65 -11.88
CA TRP A 490 10.16 -0.23 -10.86
C TRP A 490 11.29 0.44 -10.10
N ASN A 491 11.32 0.21 -8.78
CA ASN A 491 12.40 0.61 -7.90
C ASN A 491 12.54 -0.41 -6.77
N TRP A 492 13.74 -0.51 -6.21
CA TRP A 492 14.05 -1.48 -5.16
C TRP A 492 13.10 -1.45 -3.96
N GLY A 493 12.69 -0.26 -3.50
CA GLY A 493 11.79 -0.12 -2.35
C GLY A 493 10.34 -0.53 -2.63
N LEU A 494 10.00 -0.87 -3.87
CA LEU A 494 8.64 -1.24 -4.31
C LEU A 494 7.58 -0.22 -3.87
N HIS A 495 7.94 1.05 -4.01
CA HIS A 495 7.07 2.18 -3.74
C HIS A 495 6.63 2.83 -5.06
N VAL A 496 5.57 3.63 -5.02
CA VAL A 496 5.13 4.52 -6.09
C VAL A 496 4.92 3.78 -7.42
N THR A 497 4.12 2.72 -7.40
CA THR A 497 3.64 2.10 -8.65
C THR A 497 2.69 3.08 -9.36
N SER A 498 3.26 3.93 -10.20
CA SER A 498 2.56 4.99 -10.92
C SER A 498 2.38 4.69 -12.40
N SER A 499 2.86 3.54 -12.89
CA SER A 499 2.66 3.13 -14.28
C SER A 499 1.18 3.03 -14.65
N CYS A 500 0.85 3.10 -15.93
CA CYS A 500 -0.49 2.81 -16.44
C CYS A 500 -0.95 1.46 -15.88
N HIS A 501 -2.17 1.40 -15.33
CA HIS A 501 -2.72 0.14 -14.84
C HIS A 501 -3.28 -0.63 -16.02
N ARG A 502 -2.96 -1.93 -16.09
CA ARG A 502 -3.29 -2.83 -17.20
C ARG A 502 -4.03 -4.05 -16.65
N ILE A 503 -5.12 -4.43 -17.29
CA ILE A 503 -5.83 -5.67 -17.03
C ILE A 503 -6.05 -6.42 -18.35
N SER A 504 -5.94 -7.75 -18.33
CA SER A 504 -6.29 -8.58 -19.47
C SER A 504 -7.71 -9.12 -19.29
N VAL A 505 -8.58 -9.01 -20.30
CA VAL A 505 -9.93 -9.61 -20.25
C VAL A 505 -10.20 -10.39 -21.53
N TYR A 506 -11.09 -11.37 -21.46
CA TYR A 506 -11.54 -12.09 -22.65
C TYR A 506 -12.84 -11.46 -23.16
N SER A 507 -12.76 -10.82 -24.31
CA SER A 507 -13.81 -10.07 -24.99
C SER A 507 -14.73 -11.01 -25.78
N VAL A 508 -16.03 -11.00 -25.47
CA VAL A 508 -17.07 -11.76 -26.19
C VAL A 508 -18.11 -10.76 -26.69
N ASN A 509 -18.08 -10.46 -27.99
CA ASN A 509 -18.86 -9.36 -28.56
C ASN A 509 -20.16 -9.88 -29.19
N LYS A 510 -21.27 -9.68 -28.47
CA LYS A 510 -22.62 -10.07 -28.91
C LYS A 510 -23.10 -9.40 -30.20
N THR A 511 -22.43 -8.34 -30.67
CA THR A 511 -22.75 -7.74 -31.97
C THR A 511 -22.24 -8.57 -33.15
N ARG A 512 -21.34 -9.54 -32.92
CA ARG A 512 -20.85 -10.47 -33.94
C ARG A 512 -21.87 -11.59 -34.17
N PRO A 513 -22.34 -11.83 -35.41
CA PRO A 513 -23.38 -12.82 -35.68
C PRO A 513 -23.04 -14.23 -35.19
N LEU A 514 -21.81 -14.70 -35.42
CA LEU A 514 -21.36 -16.03 -35.00
C LEU A 514 -21.36 -16.17 -33.47
N THR A 515 -20.82 -15.18 -32.77
CA THR A 515 -20.80 -15.15 -31.30
C THR A 515 -22.20 -15.11 -30.71
N LYS A 516 -23.10 -14.31 -31.28
CA LYS A 516 -24.51 -14.28 -30.86
C LYS A 516 -25.15 -15.66 -31.03
N SER A 517 -25.04 -16.27 -32.21
CA SER A 517 -25.57 -17.62 -32.48
C SER A 517 -25.02 -18.63 -31.47
N ARG A 518 -23.73 -18.55 -31.15
CA ARG A 518 -23.11 -19.45 -30.17
C ARG A 518 -23.69 -19.25 -28.77
N LEU A 519 -23.88 -18.01 -28.33
CA LEU A 519 -24.46 -17.73 -27.02
C LEU A 519 -25.90 -18.23 -26.92
N ASP A 520 -26.67 -18.11 -28.01
CA ASP A 520 -28.03 -18.64 -28.09
C ASP A 520 -28.03 -20.19 -28.01
N GLU A 521 -27.02 -20.88 -28.56
CA GLU A 521 -26.83 -22.34 -28.39
C GLU A 521 -26.54 -22.74 -26.94
N PHE A 522 -25.64 -22.02 -26.25
CA PHE A 522 -25.37 -22.26 -24.82
C PHE A 522 -26.64 -22.11 -23.98
N GLU A 523 -27.42 -21.05 -24.23
CA GLU A 523 -28.69 -20.79 -23.54
C GLU A 523 -29.71 -21.91 -23.83
N LYS A 524 -29.89 -22.28 -25.10
CA LYS A 524 -30.80 -23.37 -25.51
C LYS A 524 -30.42 -24.72 -24.92
N ALA A 525 -29.12 -25.02 -24.82
CA ALA A 525 -28.62 -26.26 -24.26
C ALA A 525 -28.63 -26.28 -22.71
N GLY A 526 -28.87 -25.14 -22.06
CA GLY A 526 -28.79 -25.02 -20.60
C GLY A 526 -27.38 -25.22 -20.05
N ILE A 527 -26.35 -24.98 -20.87
CA ILE A 527 -24.94 -25.18 -20.51
C ILE A 527 -24.35 -23.83 -20.06
N PRO A 528 -23.67 -23.76 -18.89
CA PRO A 528 -22.96 -22.55 -18.49
C PRO A 528 -21.89 -22.15 -19.51
N PHE A 529 -21.79 -20.86 -19.83
CA PHE A 529 -20.83 -20.35 -20.81
C PHE A 529 -19.36 -20.49 -20.37
N GLY A 530 -19.10 -20.47 -19.06
CA GLY A 530 -17.75 -20.49 -18.50
C GLY A 530 -17.47 -21.69 -17.60
N PRO A 531 -16.18 -21.98 -17.33
CA PRO A 531 -15.01 -21.27 -17.83
C PRO A 531 -14.72 -21.61 -19.31
N ILE A 532 -14.26 -20.61 -20.08
CA ILE A 532 -14.00 -20.71 -21.54
C ILE A 532 -12.89 -21.70 -21.93
N THR A 533 -12.24 -22.32 -20.95
CA THR A 533 -11.16 -23.31 -21.12
C THR A 533 -11.65 -24.75 -21.03
N VAL A 534 -12.93 -24.97 -20.70
CA VAL A 534 -13.52 -26.31 -20.63
C VAL A 534 -14.08 -26.71 -21.99
N PRO A 535 -13.89 -27.97 -22.44
CA PRO A 535 -14.46 -28.46 -23.69
C PRO A 535 -15.98 -28.31 -23.73
N ILE A 536 -16.52 -27.94 -24.89
CA ILE A 536 -17.97 -27.83 -25.13
C ILE A 536 -18.58 -29.19 -25.50
N ALA A 537 -19.82 -29.43 -25.07
CA ALA A 537 -20.54 -30.68 -25.30
C ALA A 537 -21.17 -30.80 -26.70
N PHE A 538 -21.13 -29.74 -27.50
CA PHE A 538 -21.66 -29.69 -28.85
C PHE A 538 -20.58 -29.17 -29.83
N PRO A 539 -20.62 -29.57 -31.10
CA PRO A 539 -19.57 -29.23 -32.06
C PRO A 539 -19.52 -27.73 -32.37
N THR A 540 -18.32 -27.23 -32.68
CA THR A 540 -18.09 -25.84 -33.09
C THR A 540 -18.64 -25.53 -34.49
N GLN A 541 -18.84 -26.52 -35.33
CA GLN A 541 -19.45 -26.37 -36.66
C GLN A 541 -20.03 -27.71 -37.08
N THR A 542 -20.97 -27.71 -38.00
CA THR A 542 -21.46 -28.96 -38.58
C THR A 542 -20.42 -29.54 -39.54
N TRP A 543 -20.43 -30.86 -39.73
CA TRP A 543 -19.58 -31.49 -40.76
C TRP A 543 -20.00 -31.05 -42.17
N GLU A 544 -21.28 -30.76 -42.39
CA GLU A 544 -21.78 -30.26 -43.67
C GLU A 544 -21.19 -28.88 -44.02
N ASP A 545 -21.13 -27.95 -43.05
CA ASP A 545 -20.51 -26.63 -43.25
C ASP A 545 -19.00 -26.77 -43.53
N TYR A 546 -18.32 -27.68 -42.83
CA TYR A 546 -16.90 -27.97 -43.03
C TYR A 546 -16.62 -28.55 -44.41
N GLU A 547 -17.39 -29.55 -44.83
CA GLU A 547 -17.26 -30.16 -46.16
C GLU A 547 -17.63 -29.17 -47.27
N LYS A 548 -18.61 -28.28 -47.03
CA LYS A 548 -18.95 -27.20 -47.96
C LYS A 548 -17.77 -26.28 -48.19
N TYR A 549 -17.08 -25.85 -47.13
CA TYR A 549 -15.90 -24.99 -47.25
C TYR A 549 -14.85 -25.60 -48.20
N TRP A 550 -14.54 -26.90 -48.06
CA TRP A 550 -13.54 -27.56 -48.92
C TRP A 550 -14.03 -27.91 -50.33
N ARG A 551 -15.34 -27.87 -50.60
CA ARG A 551 -15.84 -27.89 -52.00
C ARG A 551 -15.65 -26.54 -52.71
N GLU A 552 -15.55 -25.46 -51.94
CA GLU A 552 -15.50 -24.08 -52.44
C GLU A 552 -14.10 -23.45 -52.34
N ASN A 553 -13.15 -24.09 -51.65
CA ASN A 553 -11.82 -23.57 -51.38
C ASN A 553 -10.78 -24.69 -51.50
N ASP A 554 -9.60 -24.34 -52.04
CA ASP A 554 -8.47 -25.26 -52.16
C ASP A 554 -7.92 -25.66 -50.78
N PRO A 555 -7.34 -26.87 -50.64
CA PRO A 555 -6.62 -27.29 -49.44
C PRO A 555 -5.45 -26.34 -49.10
N ARG A 556 -4.83 -26.54 -47.93
CA ARG A 556 -3.69 -25.72 -47.48
C ARG A 556 -2.53 -25.73 -48.48
N ASP A 557 -2.27 -26.89 -49.08
CA ASP A 557 -1.19 -27.07 -50.04
C ASP A 557 -1.63 -26.54 -51.40
N ALA A 558 -0.78 -25.75 -52.04
CA ALA A 558 -0.99 -25.30 -53.41
C ALA A 558 -0.32 -26.27 -54.37
N ASP A 559 -0.96 -26.53 -55.52
CA ASP A 559 -0.35 -27.29 -56.61
C ASP A 559 0.68 -26.45 -57.37
N ASP A 560 1.66 -27.11 -58.01
CA ASP A 560 2.83 -26.51 -58.69
C ASP A 560 2.51 -25.79 -60.04
N ASP A 561 1.25 -25.40 -60.28
CA ASP A 561 0.76 -24.87 -61.57
C ASP A 561 1.42 -23.55 -62.04
#